data_AF-B9XD58-F1
#
_entry.id   AF-B9XD58-F1
#
_cell.length_a   1.000
_cell.length_b   1.000
_cell.length_c   1.000
_cell.angle_alpha   90.00
_cell.angle_beta   90.00
_cell.angle_gamma   90.00
#
_symmetry.space_group_name_H-M   'P 1'
#
loop_
_entity.id
_entity.type
_entity.pdbx_description
1 polymer ?
#
loop_
_entity_poly.entity_id
_entity_poly.type
_entity_poly.pdbx_seq_one_letter_code
_entity_poly.pdbx_strand_id
1 'polypeptide(L)'
;MKSKNSNLAYTLLAILALTLGVGATRTLNAQNWDVSAPGSVPGSSIGTMVAKDGVVFAAGSGGIARWTKCDGWQTIGSGGVGTMYINGNYLYVGGSFSYISIDVPHPGGPVSEQITATNIAKYNLITRTWSAVGDNTMTNPVNAIVLDAAGKVYVGTLGLDIPLDGSPYEQVDTSLAQVWNGTSWSTLGGGLAIDKDPTRIRYPFGVSSLATDGTNVFVAGAINGAFNGGTFVSSPALIKWNGSSWVAMASNIPGLTPSLGGTSSLFDYFSTDYTYSYNSRINSMAISGTNLFAIGNMTGPRDLVTLAYAMPYGMARFSTTTGAFIPDYSLASPGIGYQVVAQDGMVYVSGSFDSIINGSGSSISAYSIVRWDGTSWSALGAGIKWAASGYDNYPGFVTTLAADQYAVYAGGVFDTAGGQSCDNGTPVRWVLQENPVLCGGPLLNINFAAADADKVGFAAVGLSTSDFWNGYRAPNISSAAVTNLKWSDGSSSTVGVTVNNAAGQWGNPVSDGMYDGYIYPQNSGTITVTLTNLPTGTYDFYAYGHGAANDQNGIFNLVSNSIDYGTQSTTIVGSASWHSTLWINGQQYVRFGGVPVVSGQPVVLNVLPANAAYGHIAVINGLQVARRTQ
;
A
#
# COMPACT_ATOMS: atom_id res chain seq x y z
N MET A 1 57.85 -38.05 -2.65
CA MET A 1 56.46 -38.19 -3.15
C MET A 1 55.51 -37.73 -2.05
N LYS A 2 54.73 -36.67 -2.33
CA LYS A 2 53.50 -36.16 -1.65
C LYS A 2 53.58 -35.93 -0.11
N SER A 3 53.22 -34.79 0.49
CA SER A 3 52.67 -33.50 0.09
C SER A 3 52.86 -32.54 1.27
N LYS A 4 53.63 -31.46 1.10
CA LYS A 4 53.57 -30.26 1.93
C LYS A 4 52.93 -29.18 1.07
N ASN A 5 51.69 -28.78 1.38
CA ASN A 5 51.05 -27.50 1.01
C ASN A 5 49.56 -27.58 1.36
N SER A 6 49.21 -27.18 2.59
CA SER A 6 47.80 -27.07 3.01
C SER A 6 47.60 -25.99 4.07
N ASN A 7 48.21 -24.81 3.89
CA ASN A 7 47.94 -23.63 4.74
C ASN A 7 48.03 -22.28 3.99
N LEU A 8 48.07 -22.29 2.65
CA LEU A 8 48.06 -21.07 1.80
C LEU A 8 46.76 -20.88 0.99
N ALA A 9 45.78 -21.78 1.14
CA ALA A 9 44.48 -21.68 0.46
C ALA A 9 43.39 -20.97 1.28
N TYR A 10 43.61 -20.72 2.58
CA TYR A 10 42.60 -20.08 3.45
C TYR A 10 42.75 -18.56 3.60
N THR A 11 43.87 -17.97 3.17
CA THR A 11 44.11 -16.53 3.25
C THR A 11 43.92 -15.79 1.93
N LEU A 12 43.78 -16.49 0.80
CA LEU A 12 43.53 -15.88 -0.51
C LEU A 12 42.03 -15.83 -0.90
N LEU A 13 41.17 -16.61 -0.23
CA LEU A 13 39.71 -16.54 -0.43
C LEU A 13 39.04 -15.41 0.36
N ALA A 14 39.72 -14.87 1.38
CA ALA A 14 39.23 -13.77 2.20
C ALA A 14 39.48 -12.38 1.60
N ILE A 15 40.40 -12.26 0.63
CA ILE A 15 40.75 -10.98 0.00
C ILE A 15 39.99 -10.74 -1.32
N LEU A 16 39.39 -11.77 -1.91
CA LEU A 16 38.52 -11.62 -3.09
C LEU A 16 37.05 -11.31 -2.75
N ALA A 17 36.66 -11.41 -1.48
CA ALA A 17 35.31 -11.04 -1.00
C ALA A 17 35.12 -9.53 -0.76
N LEU A 18 36.16 -8.72 -0.95
CA LEU A 18 36.13 -7.26 -0.75
C LEU A 18 35.86 -6.45 -2.04
N THR A 19 35.51 -7.11 -3.16
CA THR A 19 35.23 -6.42 -4.43
C THR A 19 33.88 -6.74 -5.09
N LEU A 20 32.97 -7.44 -4.41
CA LEU A 20 31.57 -7.54 -4.84
C LEU A 20 30.67 -7.30 -3.63
N GLY A 21 30.00 -6.13 -3.63
CA GLY A 21 29.02 -5.77 -2.62
C GLY A 21 27.90 -6.79 -2.57
N VAL A 22 27.93 -7.65 -1.56
CA VAL A 22 26.79 -8.45 -1.13
C VAL A 22 26.62 -8.15 0.35
N GLY A 23 25.47 -7.55 0.66
CA GLY A 23 25.10 -7.12 2.00
C GLY A 23 25.24 -8.25 3.02
N ALA A 24 25.59 -7.87 4.24
CA ALA A 24 25.63 -8.76 5.37
C ALA A 24 24.28 -9.47 5.52
N THR A 25 24.25 -10.77 5.22
CA THR A 25 23.16 -11.67 5.60
C THR A 25 23.16 -11.80 7.12
N ARG A 26 22.26 -11.07 7.80
CA ARG A 26 21.90 -11.38 9.19
C ARG A 26 21.06 -12.66 9.19
N THR A 27 21.53 -13.66 9.93
CA THR A 27 20.77 -14.85 10.31
C THR A 27 19.53 -14.46 11.12
N LEU A 28 18.35 -14.52 10.49
CA LEU A 28 17.05 -14.30 11.12
C LEU A 28 16.53 -15.61 11.72
N ASN A 29 16.94 -15.91 12.96
CA ASN A 29 16.35 -17.00 13.75
C ASN A 29 15.35 -16.39 14.73
N ALA A 30 14.05 -16.73 14.64
CA ALA A 30 12.96 -16.24 15.52
C ALA A 30 12.76 -14.71 15.63
N GLN A 31 13.63 -13.87 15.05
CA GLN A 31 13.75 -12.42 15.27
C GLN A 31 12.99 -11.52 14.26
N ASN A 32 12.10 -12.07 13.41
CA ASN A 32 11.38 -11.25 12.43
C ASN A 32 10.06 -10.70 12.94
N TRP A 33 9.47 -11.29 13.98
CA TRP A 33 8.26 -10.76 14.59
C TRP A 33 8.60 -9.53 15.42
N ASP A 34 8.04 -8.39 15.03
CA ASP A 34 7.94 -7.20 15.85
C ASP A 34 6.49 -7.10 16.35
N VAL A 35 6.32 -7.43 17.64
CA VAL A 35 5.02 -7.40 18.32
C VAL A 35 4.73 -6.07 18.99
N SER A 36 5.70 -5.15 18.99
CA SER A 36 5.56 -3.81 19.58
C SER A 36 4.99 -2.79 18.61
N ALA A 37 4.95 -3.12 17.31
CA ALA A 37 4.47 -2.27 16.25
C ALA A 37 3.70 -3.07 15.18
N PRO A 38 2.68 -2.50 14.53
CA PRO A 38 2.18 -1.12 14.67
C PRO A 38 1.48 -0.76 15.99
N GLY A 39 1.02 -1.76 16.75
CA GLY A 39 0.27 -1.54 18.00
C GLY A 39 -1.15 -0.99 17.76
N SER A 40 -1.85 -0.62 18.83
CA SER A 40 -3.28 -0.27 18.80
C SER A 40 -3.65 0.82 17.80
N VAL A 41 -4.66 0.54 16.96
CA VAL A 41 -5.22 1.50 16.00
C VAL A 41 -6.18 2.46 16.73
N PRO A 42 -5.99 3.79 16.61
CA PRO A 42 -6.86 4.77 17.25
C PRO A 42 -8.31 4.70 16.76
N GLY A 43 -9.26 4.66 17.70
CA GLY A 43 -10.68 4.89 17.41
C GLY A 43 -11.36 3.87 16.48
N SER A 44 -10.77 2.69 16.27
CA SER A 44 -11.34 1.67 15.38
C SER A 44 -11.01 0.24 15.82
N SER A 45 -11.94 -0.69 15.57
CA SER A 45 -11.60 -2.10 15.41
C SER A 45 -10.88 -2.30 14.06
N ILE A 46 -9.99 -3.29 13.95
CA ILE A 46 -9.30 -3.56 12.69
C ILE A 46 -10.18 -4.47 11.83
N GLY A 47 -10.82 -3.89 10.81
CA GLY A 47 -11.60 -4.63 9.82
C GLY A 47 -10.81 -4.95 8.56
N THR A 48 -9.97 -4.02 8.10
CA THR A 48 -9.17 -4.16 6.88
C THR A 48 -7.86 -3.41 6.99
N MET A 49 -6.81 -3.91 6.33
CA MET A 49 -5.51 -3.27 6.24
C MET A 49 -4.93 -3.38 4.83
N VAL A 50 -4.16 -2.37 4.44
CA VAL A 50 -3.31 -2.37 3.25
C VAL A 50 -1.99 -1.67 3.57
N ALA A 51 -0.91 -2.03 2.88
CA ALA A 51 0.40 -1.44 3.11
C ALA A 51 1.06 -1.09 1.78
N LYS A 52 1.84 -0.01 1.79
CA LYS A 52 2.66 0.42 0.66
C LYS A 52 3.81 1.28 1.17
N ASP A 53 5.02 1.02 0.67
CA ASP A 53 6.21 1.84 0.89
C ASP A 53 6.49 2.17 2.36
N GLY A 54 6.25 1.21 3.27
CA GLY A 54 6.49 1.37 4.71
C GLY A 54 5.37 2.09 5.46
N VAL A 55 4.26 2.36 4.78
CA VAL A 55 3.04 2.95 5.35
C VAL A 55 1.97 1.88 5.42
N VAL A 56 1.32 1.74 6.58
CA VAL A 56 0.16 0.87 6.76
C VAL A 56 -1.09 1.73 6.90
N PHE A 57 -2.16 1.33 6.25
CA PHE A 57 -3.49 1.90 6.45
C PHE A 57 -4.37 0.84 7.07
N ALA A 58 -5.18 1.25 8.04
CA ALA A 58 -6.14 0.38 8.69
C ALA A 58 -7.47 1.12 8.87
N ALA A 59 -8.56 0.39 8.76
CA ALA A 59 -9.88 0.88 9.14
C ALA A 59 -10.78 -0.25 9.62
N GLY A 60 -11.91 0.13 10.23
CA GLY A 60 -13.01 -0.74 10.60
C GLY A 60 -14.19 0.09 11.10
N SER A 61 -14.74 -0.23 12.28
CA SER A 61 -15.86 0.53 12.85
C SER A 61 -15.39 1.87 13.45
N GLY A 62 -15.40 2.94 12.66
CA GLY A 62 -15.19 4.31 13.15
C GLY A 62 -14.06 5.04 12.42
N GLY A 63 -12.81 4.73 12.75
CA GLY A 63 -11.64 5.46 12.26
C GLY A 63 -10.97 4.84 11.02
N ILE A 64 -10.41 5.71 10.19
CA ILE A 64 -9.45 5.40 9.14
C ILE A 64 -8.11 5.96 9.60
N ALA A 65 -7.10 5.11 9.74
CA ALA A 65 -5.81 5.49 10.28
C ALA A 65 -4.67 5.09 9.36
N ARG A 66 -3.60 5.87 9.43
CA ARG A 66 -2.33 5.65 8.74
C ARG A 66 -1.24 5.48 9.77
N TRP A 67 -0.42 4.44 9.65
CA TRP A 67 0.75 4.21 10.47
C TRP A 67 2.03 4.26 9.67
N THR A 68 3.05 4.84 10.29
CA THR A 68 4.44 4.59 9.93
C THR A 68 5.22 4.26 11.18
N LYS A 69 6.40 3.64 11.03
CA LYS A 69 7.33 3.41 12.14
C LYS A 69 7.71 4.72 12.87
N CYS A 70 7.48 5.86 12.24
CA CYS A 70 7.98 7.17 12.67
C CYS A 70 6.90 8.02 13.33
N ASP A 71 5.73 8.09 12.71
CA ASP A 71 4.64 8.95 13.14
C ASP A 71 3.71 8.22 14.14
N GLY A 72 3.90 6.90 14.29
CA GLY A 72 2.88 6.04 14.88
C GLY A 72 1.59 6.10 14.08
N TRP A 73 0.47 5.77 14.73
CA TRP A 73 -0.85 5.89 14.11
C TRP A 73 -1.33 7.34 14.09
N GLN A 74 -1.81 7.78 12.93
CA GLN A 74 -2.46 9.06 12.70
C GLN A 74 -3.85 8.80 12.13
N THR A 75 -4.89 9.39 12.73
CA THR A 75 -6.24 9.37 12.15
C THR A 75 -6.25 10.24 10.90
N ILE A 76 -6.69 9.68 9.78
CA ILE A 76 -6.79 10.39 8.49
C ILE A 76 -8.24 10.58 8.04
N GLY A 77 -9.20 10.01 8.75
CA GLY A 77 -10.62 10.20 8.52
C GLY A 77 -11.46 9.23 9.34
N SER A 78 -12.77 9.28 9.16
CA SER A 78 -13.73 8.36 9.78
C SER A 78 -14.88 8.05 8.82
N GLY A 79 -15.38 6.82 8.92
CA GLY A 79 -16.41 6.25 8.04
C GLY A 79 -16.50 4.74 8.22
N GLY A 80 -17.65 4.15 7.86
CA GLY A 80 -17.87 2.71 7.92
C GLY A 80 -17.13 1.97 6.80
N VAL A 81 -15.81 1.91 6.85
CA VAL A 81 -14.95 1.28 5.84
C VAL A 81 -14.83 -0.21 6.09
N GLY A 82 -15.21 -1.02 5.10
CA GLY A 82 -15.07 -2.48 5.11
C GLY A 82 -13.95 -3.01 4.23
N THR A 83 -13.48 -2.21 3.25
CA THR A 83 -12.47 -2.64 2.29
C THR A 83 -11.51 -1.51 1.90
N MET A 84 -10.28 -1.87 1.59
CA MET A 84 -9.22 -0.97 1.18
C MET A 84 -8.45 -1.54 -0.01
N TYR A 85 -8.05 -0.68 -0.93
CA TYR A 85 -7.24 -1.05 -2.09
C TYR A 85 -6.29 0.07 -2.47
N ILE A 86 -5.01 -0.22 -2.68
CA ILE A 86 -4.02 0.79 -3.09
C ILE A 86 -3.71 0.61 -4.57
N ASN A 87 -3.76 1.71 -5.32
CA ASN A 87 -3.28 1.76 -6.69
C ASN A 87 -2.60 3.11 -6.97
N GLY A 88 -1.37 3.06 -7.49
CA GLY A 88 -0.58 4.27 -7.72
C GLY A 88 -0.46 5.14 -6.47
N ASN A 89 -0.88 6.40 -6.58
CA ASN A 89 -0.83 7.38 -5.49
C ASN A 89 -2.13 7.46 -4.68
N TYR A 90 -3.04 6.49 -4.81
CA TYR A 90 -4.34 6.54 -4.15
C TYR A 90 -4.57 5.29 -3.29
N LEU A 91 -5.08 5.54 -2.09
CA LEU A 91 -5.80 4.57 -1.28
C LEU A 91 -7.29 4.71 -1.61
N TYR A 92 -7.91 3.66 -2.13
CA TYR A 92 -9.35 3.55 -2.30
C TYR A 92 -9.94 2.88 -1.06
N VAL A 93 -11.06 3.40 -0.58
CA VAL A 93 -11.81 2.82 0.53
C VAL A 93 -13.25 2.59 0.10
N GLY A 94 -13.80 1.45 0.51
CA GLY A 94 -15.19 1.09 0.28
C GLY A 94 -15.86 0.64 1.57
N GLY A 95 -17.17 0.83 1.66
CA GLY A 95 -17.95 0.37 2.79
C GLY A 95 -19.36 0.95 2.80
N SER A 96 -19.89 1.19 3.99
CA SER A 96 -21.22 1.77 4.22
C SER A 96 -21.07 3.17 4.82
N PHE A 97 -21.10 4.21 3.98
CA PHE A 97 -20.98 5.60 4.40
C PHE A 97 -21.53 6.56 3.32
N SER A 98 -21.91 7.78 3.72
CA SER A 98 -22.34 8.85 2.79
C SER A 98 -21.34 10.00 2.70
N TYR A 99 -20.35 9.99 3.57
CA TYR A 99 -19.25 10.95 3.63
C TYR A 99 -18.06 10.32 4.35
N ILE A 100 -16.88 10.89 4.13
CA ILE A 100 -15.71 10.71 5.00
C ILE A 100 -15.59 11.95 5.88
N SER A 101 -15.57 11.77 7.20
CA SER A 101 -15.36 12.84 8.16
C SER A 101 -13.87 13.00 8.45
N ILE A 102 -13.35 14.23 8.37
CA ILE A 102 -11.98 14.58 8.72
C ILE A 102 -11.98 15.63 9.83
N ASP A 103 -10.99 15.56 10.71
CA ASP A 103 -10.78 16.59 11.73
C ASP A 103 -9.80 17.63 11.20
N VAL A 104 -10.23 18.89 11.12
CA VAL A 104 -9.36 20.00 10.71
C VAL A 104 -9.01 20.85 11.94
N PRO A 105 -7.71 21.22 12.10
CA PRO A 105 -7.30 22.10 13.19
C PRO A 105 -7.97 23.47 13.09
N HIS A 106 -8.59 23.93 14.18
CA HIS A 106 -9.20 25.25 14.27
C HIS A 106 -8.84 25.93 15.62
N PRO A 107 -8.69 27.26 15.70
CA PRO A 107 -8.26 27.98 16.91
C PRO A 107 -9.10 27.73 18.19
N GLY A 108 -10.32 27.21 18.04
CA GLY A 108 -11.23 26.82 19.12
C GLY A 108 -11.29 25.32 19.44
N GLY A 109 -10.34 24.53 18.91
CA GLY A 109 -10.39 23.06 18.92
C GLY A 109 -10.71 22.51 17.53
N PRO A 110 -10.42 21.22 17.27
CA PRO A 110 -10.66 20.61 15.96
C PRO A 110 -12.15 20.65 15.59
N VAL A 111 -12.45 20.96 14.32
CA VAL A 111 -13.80 20.90 13.76
C VAL A 111 -13.87 19.79 12.71
N SER A 112 -15.01 19.11 12.63
CA SER A 112 -15.20 18.02 11.65
C SER A 112 -15.68 18.58 10.32
N GLU A 113 -14.95 18.28 9.24
CA GLU A 113 -15.36 18.54 7.86
C GLU A 113 -15.81 17.23 7.21
N GLN A 114 -16.84 17.30 6.36
CA GLN A 114 -17.40 16.14 5.66
C GLN A 114 -17.10 16.21 4.17
N ILE A 115 -16.41 15.20 3.66
CA ILE A 115 -16.19 15.00 2.24
C ILE A 115 -17.27 14.05 1.72
N THR A 116 -18.24 14.57 0.97
CA THR A 116 -19.32 13.78 0.38
C THR A 116 -18.75 12.71 -0.53
N ALA A 117 -19.05 11.45 -0.20
CA ALA A 117 -18.66 10.27 -0.95
C ALA A 117 -19.59 9.12 -0.55
N THR A 118 -20.38 8.60 -1.49
CA THR A 118 -21.33 7.51 -1.18
C THR A 118 -20.65 6.15 -1.37
N ASN A 119 -20.44 5.43 -0.27
CA ASN A 119 -19.91 4.06 -0.17
C ASN A 119 -18.52 3.79 -0.76
N ILE A 120 -17.94 4.72 -1.52
CA ILE A 120 -16.58 4.63 -2.05
C ILE A 120 -15.91 6.02 -2.11
N ALA A 121 -14.67 6.09 -1.62
CA ALA A 121 -13.85 7.29 -1.64
C ALA A 121 -12.39 6.93 -1.95
N LYS A 122 -11.57 7.94 -2.27
CA LYS A 122 -10.13 7.78 -2.42
C LYS A 122 -9.37 8.87 -1.68
N TYR A 123 -8.26 8.48 -1.07
CA TYR A 123 -7.29 9.33 -0.40
C TYR A 123 -6.02 9.41 -1.23
N ASN A 124 -5.60 10.62 -1.58
CA ASN A 124 -4.35 10.82 -2.28
C ASN A 124 -3.18 10.74 -1.29
N LEU A 125 -2.30 9.77 -1.51
CA LEU A 125 -1.16 9.46 -0.63
C LEU A 125 -0.11 10.58 -0.59
N ILE A 126 -0.06 11.43 -1.61
CA ILE A 126 0.89 12.56 -1.72
C ILE A 126 0.27 13.81 -1.10
N THR A 127 -0.92 14.21 -1.56
CA THR A 127 -1.56 15.46 -1.12
C THR A 127 -2.28 15.33 0.22
N ARG A 128 -2.49 14.10 0.69
CA ARG A 128 -3.19 13.78 1.93
C ARG A 128 -4.64 14.29 1.97
N THR A 129 -5.32 14.26 0.82
CA THR A 129 -6.70 14.73 0.68
C THR A 129 -7.64 13.62 0.23
N TRP A 130 -8.89 13.69 0.73
CA TRP A 130 -9.98 12.80 0.32
C TRP A 130 -10.75 13.37 -0.86
N SER A 131 -11.29 12.48 -1.70
CA SER A 131 -12.23 12.81 -2.76
C SER A 131 -13.16 11.61 -3.02
N ALA A 132 -14.35 11.88 -3.56
CA ALA A 132 -15.26 10.83 -4.00
C ALA A 132 -14.67 10.02 -5.17
N VAL A 133 -15.14 8.78 -5.32
CA VAL A 133 -14.94 7.98 -6.53
C VAL A 133 -16.28 7.86 -7.24
N GLY A 134 -16.35 8.39 -8.46
CA GLY A 134 -17.56 8.34 -9.28
C GLY A 134 -18.51 9.52 -9.06
N ASP A 135 -19.79 9.30 -9.31
CA ASP A 135 -20.87 10.30 -9.35
C ASP A 135 -21.73 10.35 -8.07
N ASN A 136 -21.30 9.67 -6.99
CA ASN A 136 -22.03 9.53 -5.71
C ASN A 136 -23.37 8.77 -5.77
N THR A 137 -23.65 8.04 -6.86
CA THR A 137 -24.91 7.27 -7.01
C THR A 137 -24.84 5.84 -6.48
N MET A 138 -23.69 5.40 -5.97
CA MET A 138 -23.47 4.05 -5.43
C MET A 138 -24.35 3.79 -4.20
N THR A 139 -25.39 2.96 -4.32
CA THR A 139 -26.36 2.73 -3.23
C THR A 139 -25.95 1.63 -2.27
N ASN A 140 -25.34 0.55 -2.78
CA ASN A 140 -24.98 -0.60 -1.96
C ASN A 140 -23.62 -0.41 -1.30
N PRO A 141 -23.41 -0.96 -0.09
CA PRO A 141 -22.10 -0.95 0.55
C PRO A 141 -21.06 -1.64 -0.33
N VAL A 142 -19.93 -0.98 -0.54
CA VAL A 142 -18.82 -1.53 -1.32
C VAL A 142 -17.97 -2.43 -0.43
N ASN A 143 -17.81 -3.69 -0.83
CA ASN A 143 -17.11 -4.71 -0.04
C ASN A 143 -15.80 -5.18 -0.69
N ALA A 144 -15.63 -4.95 -1.99
CA ALA A 144 -14.39 -5.24 -2.70
C ALA A 144 -14.12 -4.21 -3.79
N ILE A 145 -12.85 -3.85 -3.99
CA ILE A 145 -12.40 -2.85 -4.97
C ILE A 145 -11.18 -3.40 -5.70
N VAL A 146 -11.16 -3.29 -7.03
CA VAL A 146 -9.94 -3.49 -7.84
C VAL A 146 -9.89 -2.48 -8.98
N LEU A 147 -8.69 -2.22 -9.49
CA LEU A 147 -8.49 -1.42 -10.70
C LEU A 147 -7.75 -2.24 -11.76
N ASP A 148 -8.17 -2.13 -13.01
CA ASP A 148 -7.41 -2.70 -14.14
C ASP A 148 -6.16 -1.86 -14.47
N ALA A 149 -5.36 -2.31 -15.44
CA ALA A 149 -4.14 -1.62 -15.85
C ALA A 149 -4.39 -0.23 -16.48
N ALA A 150 -5.61 0.04 -16.95
CA ALA A 150 -6.03 1.34 -17.47
C ALA A 150 -6.56 2.28 -16.37
N GLY A 151 -6.65 1.81 -15.12
CA GLY A 151 -7.17 2.56 -13.99
C GLY A 151 -8.69 2.57 -13.87
N LYS A 152 -9.38 1.68 -14.60
CA LYS A 152 -10.84 1.53 -14.49
C LYS A 152 -11.19 0.88 -13.16
N VAL A 153 -12.14 1.46 -12.43
CA VAL A 153 -12.52 1.01 -11.09
C VAL A 153 -13.65 -0.01 -11.18
N TYR A 154 -13.45 -1.17 -10.56
CA TYR A 154 -14.45 -2.22 -10.40
C TYR A 154 -14.76 -2.40 -8.93
N VAL A 155 -16.04 -2.53 -8.61
CA VAL A 155 -16.51 -2.71 -7.24
C VAL A 155 -17.41 -3.93 -7.14
N GLY A 156 -17.25 -4.64 -6.03
CA GLY A 156 -18.14 -5.67 -5.56
C GLY A 156 -18.94 -5.13 -4.38
N THR A 157 -20.25 -5.29 -4.40
CA THR A 157 -21.13 -4.77 -3.36
C THR A 157 -21.81 -5.90 -2.57
N LEU A 158 -22.34 -5.55 -1.40
CA LEU A 158 -23.26 -6.40 -0.66
C LEU A 158 -24.69 -6.10 -1.10
N GLY A 159 -25.48 -7.14 -1.34
CA GLY A 159 -26.90 -6.97 -1.63
C GLY A 159 -27.63 -6.47 -0.40
N LEU A 160 -28.36 -5.37 -0.54
CA LEU A 160 -29.31 -4.89 0.47
C LEU A 160 -30.70 -5.44 0.11
N ASP A 161 -31.26 -6.25 1.00
CA ASP A 161 -32.65 -6.74 1.01
C ASP A 161 -33.34 -6.79 -0.35
N ILE A 162 -33.08 -7.87 -1.06
CA ILE A 162 -33.89 -8.21 -2.22
C ILE A 162 -35.24 -8.71 -1.70
N PRO A 163 -36.38 -8.22 -2.22
CA PRO A 163 -37.68 -8.83 -1.95
C PRO A 163 -37.61 -10.30 -2.33
N LEU A 164 -37.63 -11.17 -1.31
CA LEU A 164 -37.67 -12.61 -1.47
C LEU A 164 -39.04 -12.95 -2.06
N ASP A 165 -39.11 -13.04 -3.39
CA ASP A 165 -40.33 -13.36 -4.12
C ASP A 165 -40.71 -14.85 -4.04
N GLY A 166 -39.89 -15.64 -3.34
CA GLY A 166 -40.05 -17.09 -3.19
C GLY A 166 -39.79 -17.87 -4.47
N SER A 167 -39.23 -17.22 -5.50
CA SER A 167 -38.88 -17.87 -6.76
C SER A 167 -37.67 -18.81 -6.57
N PRO A 168 -37.74 -20.07 -7.03
CA PRO A 168 -36.60 -20.99 -7.02
C PRO A 168 -35.58 -20.70 -8.13
N TYR A 169 -35.80 -19.66 -8.95
CA TYR A 169 -34.96 -19.35 -10.12
C TYR A 169 -33.88 -18.33 -9.81
N GLU A 170 -32.68 -18.58 -10.33
CA GLU A 170 -31.54 -17.67 -10.30
C GLU A 170 -31.91 -16.35 -10.99
N GLN A 171 -31.78 -15.23 -10.28
CA GLN A 171 -32.04 -13.91 -10.83
C GLN A 171 -30.74 -13.12 -11.00
N VAL A 172 -30.71 -12.32 -12.06
CA VAL A 172 -29.68 -11.30 -12.27
C VAL A 172 -29.80 -10.23 -11.20
N ASP A 173 -28.70 -9.96 -10.52
CA ASP A 173 -28.49 -8.74 -9.74
C ASP A 173 -27.45 -7.86 -10.44
N THR A 174 -27.89 -6.67 -10.83
CA THR A 174 -27.09 -5.68 -11.57
C THR A 174 -26.29 -4.76 -10.64
N SER A 175 -26.52 -4.82 -9.34
CA SER A 175 -25.88 -3.97 -8.33
C SER A 175 -24.66 -4.61 -7.67
N LEU A 176 -24.50 -5.93 -7.76
CA LEU A 176 -23.44 -6.67 -7.04
C LEU A 176 -22.04 -6.51 -7.63
N ALA A 177 -21.93 -6.32 -8.94
CA ALA A 177 -20.66 -6.01 -9.61
C ALA A 177 -20.85 -4.82 -10.54
N GLN A 178 -20.16 -3.72 -10.23
CA GLN A 178 -20.27 -2.46 -10.96
C GLN A 178 -18.90 -1.97 -11.42
N VAL A 179 -18.90 -1.16 -12.47
CA VAL A 179 -17.71 -0.58 -13.06
C VAL A 179 -17.91 0.92 -13.30
N TRP A 180 -16.89 1.72 -12.97
CA TRP A 180 -16.84 3.14 -13.28
C TRP A 180 -16.22 3.35 -14.65
N ASN A 181 -16.94 4.01 -15.55
CA ASN A 181 -16.47 4.28 -16.92
C ASN A 181 -15.79 5.66 -17.09
N GLY A 182 -15.70 6.46 -16.03
CA GLY A 182 -15.22 7.84 -16.07
C GLY A 182 -16.32 8.89 -15.91
N THR A 183 -17.58 8.55 -16.17
CA THR A 183 -18.74 9.45 -16.10
C THR A 183 -19.91 8.91 -15.28
N SER A 184 -20.15 7.60 -15.28
CA SER A 184 -21.21 6.95 -14.51
C SER A 184 -20.83 5.53 -14.05
N TRP A 185 -21.46 5.10 -12.96
CA TRP A 185 -21.45 3.69 -12.58
C TRP A 185 -22.37 2.87 -13.48
N SER A 186 -21.92 1.69 -13.89
CA SER A 186 -22.72 0.74 -14.67
C SER A 186 -22.53 -0.68 -14.18
N THR A 187 -23.52 -1.54 -14.40
CA THR A 187 -23.39 -3.00 -14.21
C THR A 187 -22.19 -3.55 -14.98
N LEU A 188 -21.47 -4.50 -14.38
CA LEU A 188 -20.44 -5.26 -15.08
C LEU A 188 -21.06 -6.40 -15.89
N GLY A 189 -20.85 -6.38 -17.22
CA GLY A 189 -21.47 -7.35 -18.13
C GLY A 189 -23.00 -7.32 -18.04
N GLY A 190 -23.63 -8.50 -18.00
CA GLY A 190 -25.07 -8.63 -17.77
C GLY A 190 -25.50 -8.77 -16.31
N GLY A 191 -24.59 -8.58 -15.34
CA GLY A 191 -24.86 -8.77 -13.90
C GLY A 191 -24.58 -10.18 -13.38
N LEU A 192 -24.50 -10.30 -12.06
CA LEU A 192 -24.22 -11.56 -11.34
C LEU A 192 -25.53 -12.30 -11.06
N ALA A 193 -25.47 -13.63 -11.01
CA ALA A 193 -26.60 -14.47 -10.63
C ALA A 193 -26.48 -14.91 -9.17
N ILE A 194 -27.59 -14.86 -8.44
CA ILE A 194 -27.68 -15.29 -7.04
C ILE A 194 -28.89 -16.20 -6.81
N ASP A 195 -28.81 -17.03 -5.78
CA ASP A 195 -29.96 -17.75 -5.23
C ASP A 195 -30.76 -16.79 -4.32
N LYS A 196 -32.07 -16.67 -4.57
CA LYS A 196 -33.01 -15.87 -3.77
C LYS A 196 -33.92 -16.72 -2.88
N ASP A 197 -33.67 -18.02 -2.78
CA ASP A 197 -34.43 -18.89 -1.87
C ASP A 197 -34.16 -18.49 -0.40
N PRO A 198 -35.14 -17.96 0.33
CA PRO A 198 -34.97 -17.51 1.72
C PRO A 198 -34.62 -18.65 2.68
N THR A 199 -34.85 -19.90 2.28
CA THR A 199 -34.46 -21.09 3.06
C THR A 199 -33.00 -21.47 2.86
N ARG A 200 -32.35 -20.95 1.80
CA ARG A 200 -30.97 -21.24 1.41
C ARG A 200 -30.03 -20.04 1.55
N ILE A 201 -30.56 -18.82 1.64
CA ILE A 201 -29.75 -17.61 1.87
C ILE A 201 -29.47 -17.40 3.36
N ARG A 202 -28.22 -17.08 3.70
CA ARG A 202 -27.89 -16.31 4.93
C ARG A 202 -27.11 -15.05 4.58
N TYR A 203 -27.42 -14.00 5.32
CA TYR A 203 -26.85 -12.66 5.17
C TYR A 203 -25.45 -12.54 5.81
N PRO A 204 -24.57 -11.67 5.27
CA PRO A 204 -24.73 -10.90 4.02
C PRO A 204 -24.40 -11.73 2.77
N PHE A 205 -25.13 -11.53 1.67
CA PHE A 205 -24.83 -12.09 0.34
C PHE A 205 -24.27 -11.01 -0.59
N GLY A 206 -23.56 -11.43 -1.64
CA GLY A 206 -22.91 -10.53 -2.60
C GLY A 206 -21.44 -10.88 -2.83
N VAL A 207 -20.67 -9.90 -3.29
CA VAL A 207 -19.25 -10.07 -3.62
C VAL A 207 -18.41 -9.97 -2.35
N SER A 208 -17.70 -11.05 -2.02
CA SER A 208 -16.80 -11.11 -0.86
C SER A 208 -15.40 -10.62 -1.21
N SER A 209 -14.94 -10.85 -2.44
CA SER A 209 -13.59 -10.48 -2.88
C SER A 209 -13.52 -10.25 -4.38
N LEU A 210 -12.64 -9.35 -4.78
CA LEU A 210 -12.25 -9.10 -6.16
C LEU A 210 -10.73 -9.23 -6.29
N ALA A 211 -10.27 -9.77 -7.42
CA ALA A 211 -8.87 -9.76 -7.81
C ALA A 211 -8.74 -9.38 -9.29
N THR A 212 -7.57 -8.87 -9.68
CA THR A 212 -7.31 -8.44 -11.06
C THR A 212 -5.88 -8.77 -11.47
N ASP A 213 -5.71 -9.28 -12.70
CA ASP A 213 -4.38 -9.42 -13.33
C ASP A 213 -4.03 -8.21 -14.21
N GLY A 214 -4.82 -7.13 -14.10
CA GLY A 214 -4.70 -5.93 -14.91
C GLY A 214 -5.54 -5.97 -16.20
N THR A 215 -6.02 -7.14 -16.64
CA THR A 215 -6.89 -7.30 -17.82
C THR A 215 -8.22 -7.96 -17.47
N ASN A 216 -8.17 -9.01 -16.65
CA ASN A 216 -9.31 -9.77 -16.17
C ASN A 216 -9.68 -9.36 -14.75
N VAL A 217 -10.97 -9.41 -14.44
CA VAL A 217 -11.49 -9.23 -13.07
C VAL A 217 -12.07 -10.55 -12.60
N PHE A 218 -11.58 -11.05 -11.48
CA PHE A 218 -12.05 -12.26 -10.83
C PHE A 218 -12.98 -11.87 -9.68
N VAL A 219 -14.14 -12.51 -9.63
CA VAL A 219 -15.21 -12.16 -8.69
C VAL A 219 -15.53 -13.38 -7.86
N ALA A 220 -15.42 -13.24 -6.55
CA ALA A 220 -15.84 -14.26 -5.60
C ALA A 220 -16.94 -13.76 -4.67
N GLY A 221 -17.83 -14.64 -4.26
CA GLY A 221 -18.96 -14.28 -3.41
C GLY A 221 -20.01 -15.37 -3.30
N ALA A 222 -21.13 -15.03 -2.67
CA ALA A 222 -22.32 -15.87 -2.67
C ALA A 222 -23.07 -15.69 -4.01
N ILE A 223 -22.52 -16.28 -5.07
CA ILE A 223 -22.99 -16.17 -6.45
C ILE A 223 -23.06 -17.55 -7.11
N ASN A 224 -23.97 -17.71 -8.07
CA ASN A 224 -24.14 -18.94 -8.84
C ASN A 224 -23.50 -18.85 -10.24
N GLY A 225 -23.22 -17.63 -10.70
CA GLY A 225 -22.71 -17.36 -12.02
C GLY A 225 -22.97 -15.91 -12.44
N ALA A 226 -23.08 -15.67 -13.74
CA ALA A 226 -23.38 -14.36 -14.31
C ALA A 226 -24.04 -14.46 -15.69
N PHE A 227 -24.49 -13.33 -16.24
CA PHE A 227 -25.17 -13.29 -17.54
C PHE A 227 -24.38 -12.54 -18.60
N ASN A 228 -24.32 -13.11 -19.82
CA ASN A 228 -23.78 -12.50 -21.03
C ASN A 228 -24.93 -12.23 -22.01
N GLY A 229 -25.47 -11.01 -22.04
CA GLY A 229 -26.56 -10.64 -22.96
C GLY A 229 -27.78 -11.58 -22.89
N GLY A 230 -28.13 -12.02 -21.67
CA GLY A 230 -29.22 -12.97 -21.41
C GLY A 230 -28.80 -14.45 -21.36
N THR A 231 -27.58 -14.80 -21.77
CA THR A 231 -27.06 -16.17 -21.64
C THR A 231 -26.45 -16.38 -20.27
N PHE A 232 -26.94 -17.34 -19.50
CA PHE A 232 -26.39 -17.68 -18.19
C PHE A 232 -25.06 -18.44 -18.30
N VAL A 233 -24.06 -18.00 -17.54
CA VAL A 233 -22.76 -18.66 -17.36
C VAL A 233 -22.71 -19.16 -15.92
N SER A 234 -22.94 -20.45 -15.73
CA SER A 234 -22.84 -21.09 -14.42
C SER A 234 -21.38 -21.15 -13.96
N SER A 235 -21.10 -20.55 -12.81
CA SER A 235 -19.79 -20.55 -12.17
C SER A 235 -19.96 -20.16 -10.70
N PRO A 236 -20.42 -21.09 -9.85
CA PRO A 236 -20.66 -20.84 -8.44
C PRO A 236 -19.40 -20.38 -7.70
N ALA A 237 -19.59 -19.45 -6.75
CA ALA A 237 -18.61 -18.88 -5.85
C ALA A 237 -17.44 -18.09 -6.47
N LEU A 238 -17.04 -18.37 -7.71
CA LEU A 238 -15.92 -17.75 -8.39
C LEU A 238 -16.19 -17.67 -9.89
N ILE A 239 -16.08 -16.48 -10.48
CA ILE A 239 -16.26 -16.26 -11.92
C ILE A 239 -15.28 -15.19 -12.44
N LYS A 240 -14.95 -15.24 -13.73
CA LYS A 240 -14.01 -14.29 -14.37
C LYS A 240 -14.72 -13.40 -15.39
N TRP A 241 -14.50 -12.10 -15.32
CA TRP A 241 -14.76 -11.15 -16.38
C TRP A 241 -13.48 -10.93 -17.21
N ASN A 242 -13.51 -11.22 -18.51
CA ASN A 242 -12.33 -11.14 -19.38
C ASN A 242 -12.13 -9.78 -20.09
N GLY A 243 -12.88 -8.76 -19.69
CA GLY A 243 -12.94 -7.47 -20.38
C GLY A 243 -14.15 -7.32 -21.31
N SER A 244 -14.74 -8.43 -21.76
CA SER A 244 -15.86 -8.44 -22.73
C SER A 244 -17.02 -9.36 -22.35
N SER A 245 -16.75 -10.46 -21.65
CA SER A 245 -17.73 -11.46 -21.26
C SER A 245 -17.35 -12.17 -19.96
N TRP A 246 -18.36 -12.70 -19.28
CA TRP A 246 -18.21 -13.62 -18.17
C TRP A 246 -17.77 -15.00 -18.66
N VAL A 247 -16.80 -15.58 -17.96
CA VAL A 247 -16.20 -16.88 -18.23
C VAL A 247 -16.22 -17.70 -16.94
N ALA A 248 -16.71 -18.93 -17.04
CA ALA A 248 -16.73 -19.86 -15.93
C ALA A 248 -15.30 -20.25 -15.50
N MET A 249 -15.14 -20.47 -14.20
CA MET A 249 -13.90 -20.92 -13.58
C MET A 249 -14.01 -22.41 -13.21
N ALA A 250 -12.86 -23.07 -13.03
CA ALA A 250 -12.77 -24.45 -12.56
C ALA A 250 -13.40 -25.53 -13.49
N SER A 251 -13.30 -25.36 -14.80
CA SER A 251 -13.90 -26.24 -15.83
C SER A 251 -13.31 -27.66 -15.93
N ASN A 252 -12.28 -28.00 -15.16
CA ASN A 252 -11.47 -29.22 -15.31
C ASN A 252 -11.18 -29.98 -14.00
N ILE A 253 -12.01 -29.84 -12.97
CA ILE A 253 -11.82 -30.59 -11.71
C ILE A 253 -11.99 -32.11 -11.97
N PRO A 254 -10.96 -32.96 -11.71
CA PRO A 254 -11.05 -34.40 -11.95
C PRO A 254 -12.15 -35.08 -11.12
N GLY A 255 -12.95 -35.97 -11.75
CA GLY A 255 -14.05 -36.71 -11.10
C GLY A 255 -15.46 -36.19 -11.42
N LEU A 256 -15.58 -35.06 -12.11
CA LEU A 256 -16.84 -34.52 -12.61
C LEU A 256 -17.21 -35.16 -13.96
N THR A 257 -17.79 -36.36 -13.95
CA THR A 257 -18.77 -36.69 -15.01
C THR A 257 -20.09 -36.06 -14.59
N PRO A 258 -20.76 -35.22 -15.42
CA PRO A 258 -22.12 -34.79 -15.12
C PRO A 258 -22.97 -36.05 -14.96
N SER A 259 -23.32 -36.38 -13.71
CA SER A 259 -24.09 -37.59 -13.46
C SER A 259 -25.50 -37.37 -14.02
N LEU A 260 -25.95 -38.37 -14.77
CA LEU A 260 -27.19 -38.40 -15.55
C LEU A 260 -28.37 -37.75 -14.79
N GLY A 261 -28.81 -36.59 -15.26
CA GLY A 261 -30.15 -36.05 -15.00
C GLY A 261 -30.42 -35.38 -13.66
N GLY A 262 -29.40 -35.11 -12.83
CA GLY A 262 -29.56 -34.40 -11.54
C GLY A 262 -28.49 -33.33 -11.34
N THR A 263 -28.83 -32.29 -10.59
CA THR A 263 -28.16 -30.98 -10.39
C THR A 263 -26.76 -30.98 -9.76
N SER A 264 -25.89 -31.95 -10.08
CA SER A 264 -24.49 -31.97 -9.65
C SER A 264 -23.69 -30.86 -10.36
N SER A 265 -23.79 -29.66 -9.81
CA SER A 265 -23.11 -28.46 -10.25
C SER A 265 -21.89 -28.20 -9.36
N LEU A 266 -20.98 -27.32 -9.80
CA LEU A 266 -19.83 -26.79 -9.05
C LEU A 266 -20.16 -26.32 -7.60
N PHE A 267 -21.44 -26.24 -7.24
CA PHE A 267 -21.94 -26.09 -5.87
C PHE A 267 -21.36 -27.07 -4.83
N ASP A 268 -21.00 -28.30 -5.20
CA ASP A 268 -20.52 -29.31 -4.23
C ASP A 268 -19.04 -29.14 -3.81
N TYR A 269 -18.27 -28.28 -4.49
CA TYR A 269 -16.86 -28.02 -4.15
C TYR A 269 -16.69 -26.89 -3.12
N PHE A 270 -17.76 -26.13 -2.87
CA PHE A 270 -17.82 -25.06 -1.88
C PHE A 270 -19.13 -25.11 -1.08
N SER A 271 -19.77 -26.27 -0.97
CA SER A 271 -20.91 -26.47 -0.08
C SER A 271 -20.96 -27.93 0.36
N THR A 272 -21.17 -28.17 1.65
CA THR A 272 -21.48 -29.50 2.14
C THR A 272 -22.96 -29.82 1.87
N ASP A 273 -23.26 -31.10 1.68
CA ASP A 273 -24.60 -31.71 1.66
C ASP A 273 -25.68 -30.92 2.40
N TYR A 274 -26.88 -30.94 1.79
CA TYR A 274 -28.19 -30.30 2.07
C TYR A 274 -28.65 -30.07 3.52
N THR A 275 -27.85 -30.40 4.53
CA THR A 275 -28.15 -30.26 5.95
C THR A 275 -26.85 -29.95 6.73
N TYR A 276 -26.66 -28.68 7.12
CA TYR A 276 -25.81 -28.20 8.25
C TYR A 276 -24.36 -27.68 8.07
N SER A 277 -23.90 -27.19 6.91
CA SER A 277 -22.80 -26.20 6.93
C SER A 277 -22.90 -25.08 5.88
N TYR A 278 -23.78 -24.13 6.19
CA TYR A 278 -24.17 -22.95 5.41
C TYR A 278 -23.11 -21.82 5.37
N ASN A 279 -21.82 -22.14 5.55
CA ASN A 279 -20.75 -21.15 5.77
C ASN A 279 -19.59 -21.24 4.78
N SER A 280 -19.73 -22.02 3.71
CA SER A 280 -18.64 -22.20 2.76
C SER A 280 -18.56 -21.01 1.78
N ARG A 281 -17.51 -20.19 1.90
CA ARG A 281 -17.33 -18.96 1.12
C ARG A 281 -15.85 -18.67 0.93
N ILE A 282 -15.49 -18.17 -0.26
CA ILE A 282 -14.21 -17.50 -0.49
C ILE A 282 -14.25 -16.17 0.24
N ASN A 283 -13.35 -15.95 1.19
CA ASN A 283 -13.22 -14.71 1.94
C ASN A 283 -12.31 -13.71 1.22
N SER A 284 -11.25 -14.19 0.57
CA SER A 284 -10.20 -13.34 0.00
C SER A 284 -9.53 -13.99 -1.20
N MET A 285 -9.09 -13.16 -2.14
CA MET A 285 -8.35 -13.56 -3.32
C MET A 285 -7.13 -12.68 -3.56
N ALA A 286 -6.05 -13.27 -4.02
CA ALA A 286 -4.87 -12.55 -4.48
C ALA A 286 -4.23 -13.25 -5.68
N ILE A 287 -3.52 -12.48 -6.50
CA ILE A 287 -2.84 -12.98 -7.70
C ILE A 287 -1.33 -12.87 -7.52
N SER A 288 -0.61 -13.94 -7.82
CA SER A 288 0.85 -13.95 -7.97
C SER A 288 1.23 -14.65 -9.28
N GLY A 289 1.77 -13.87 -10.22
CA GLY A 289 2.02 -14.33 -11.58
C GLY A 289 0.74 -14.82 -12.26
N THR A 290 0.74 -16.07 -12.74
CA THR A 290 -0.42 -16.70 -13.39
C THR A 290 -1.33 -17.46 -12.43
N ASN A 291 -1.13 -17.31 -11.12
CA ASN A 291 -1.88 -18.03 -10.09
C ASN A 291 -2.84 -17.08 -9.38
N LEU A 292 -4.12 -17.43 -9.37
CA LEU A 292 -5.13 -16.86 -8.49
C LEU A 292 -5.24 -17.76 -7.26
N PHE A 293 -4.94 -17.24 -6.09
CA PHE A 293 -5.16 -17.89 -4.81
C PHE A 293 -6.51 -17.41 -4.27
N ALA A 294 -7.37 -18.35 -3.89
CA ALA A 294 -8.64 -18.09 -3.23
C ALA A 294 -8.63 -18.81 -1.88
N ILE A 295 -8.98 -18.12 -0.82
CA ILE A 295 -9.05 -18.70 0.52
C ILE A 295 -10.37 -18.42 1.17
N GLY A 296 -10.75 -19.23 2.15
CA GLY A 296 -12.03 -19.07 2.79
C GLY A 296 -12.32 -20.11 3.84
N ASN A 297 -13.58 -20.18 4.24
CA ASN A 297 -14.12 -21.38 4.85
C ASN A 297 -14.61 -22.24 3.68
N MET A 298 -13.82 -23.20 3.22
CA MET A 298 -14.12 -23.97 2.01
C MET A 298 -13.87 -25.44 2.34
N THR A 299 -14.76 -26.31 1.88
CA THR A 299 -14.61 -27.76 1.99
C THR A 299 -14.66 -28.32 0.59
N GLY A 300 -13.73 -29.22 0.23
CA GLY A 300 -13.80 -29.87 -1.07
C GLY A 300 -14.88 -30.96 -1.11
N PRO A 301 -15.02 -31.64 -2.25
CA PRO A 301 -16.19 -32.42 -2.59
C PRO A 301 -16.30 -33.61 -1.65
N ARG A 302 -17.53 -33.91 -1.21
CA ARG A 302 -17.78 -35.07 -0.36
C ARG A 302 -17.67 -36.34 -1.19
N ASP A 303 -16.75 -37.21 -0.82
CA ASP A 303 -16.72 -38.58 -1.33
C ASP A 303 -18.00 -39.29 -0.84
N LEU A 304 -18.88 -39.61 -1.79
CA LEU A 304 -20.18 -40.21 -1.52
C LEU A 304 -20.08 -41.66 -0.99
N VAL A 305 -18.90 -42.28 -1.12
CA VAL A 305 -18.63 -43.65 -0.66
C VAL A 305 -18.01 -43.65 0.72
N THR A 306 -16.98 -42.82 0.95
CA THR A 306 -16.29 -42.75 2.25
C THR A 306 -16.91 -41.74 3.22
N LEU A 307 -17.83 -40.91 2.74
CA LEU A 307 -18.43 -39.77 3.44
C LEU A 307 -17.40 -38.72 3.91
N ALA A 308 -16.14 -38.84 3.46
CA ALA A 308 -15.07 -37.91 3.75
C ALA A 308 -15.11 -36.73 2.78
N TYR A 309 -14.75 -35.53 3.24
CA TYR A 309 -14.59 -34.38 2.34
C TYR A 309 -13.20 -34.45 1.71
N ALA A 310 -13.11 -34.30 0.39
CA ALA A 310 -11.85 -34.24 -0.32
C ALA A 310 -11.26 -32.83 -0.23
N MET A 311 -9.98 -32.69 -0.59
CA MET A 311 -9.34 -31.39 -0.72
C MET A 311 -10.00 -30.54 -1.82
N PRO A 312 -9.93 -29.20 -1.70
CA PRO A 312 -9.21 -28.43 -0.68
C PRO A 312 -10.05 -28.00 0.52
N TYR A 313 -9.39 -27.93 1.68
CA TYR A 313 -9.89 -27.21 2.85
C TYR A 313 -9.28 -25.81 2.91
N GLY A 314 -10.14 -24.80 2.92
CA GLY A 314 -9.79 -23.41 3.20
C GLY A 314 -8.95 -22.64 2.17
N MET A 315 -8.41 -23.31 1.14
CA MET A 315 -7.55 -22.67 0.13
C MET A 315 -7.59 -23.39 -1.22
N ALA A 316 -7.76 -22.66 -2.31
CA ALA A 316 -7.72 -23.17 -3.67
C ALA A 316 -6.88 -22.25 -4.59
N ARG A 317 -6.40 -22.79 -5.71
CA ARG A 317 -5.54 -22.13 -6.69
C ARG A 317 -6.01 -22.41 -8.11
N PHE A 318 -6.03 -21.36 -8.91
CA PHE A 318 -6.50 -21.39 -10.29
C PHE A 318 -5.53 -20.69 -11.22
N SER A 319 -5.52 -21.10 -12.49
CA SER A 319 -4.84 -20.34 -13.54
C SER A 319 -5.63 -19.08 -13.86
N THR A 320 -4.99 -17.90 -13.81
CA THR A 320 -5.63 -16.65 -14.25
C THR A 320 -5.93 -16.67 -15.76
N THR A 321 -5.08 -17.34 -16.53
CA THR A 321 -5.20 -17.48 -17.99
C THR A 321 -6.38 -18.38 -18.37
N THR A 322 -6.37 -19.64 -17.93
CA THR A 322 -7.36 -20.64 -18.40
C THR A 322 -8.58 -20.76 -17.49
N GLY A 323 -8.50 -20.27 -16.25
CA GLY A 323 -9.49 -20.54 -15.21
C GLY A 323 -9.43 -21.96 -14.65
N ALA A 324 -8.48 -22.77 -15.09
CA ALA A 324 -8.34 -24.16 -14.67
C ALA A 324 -7.93 -24.26 -13.20
N PHE A 325 -8.50 -25.24 -12.49
CA PHE A 325 -8.06 -25.61 -11.15
C PHE A 325 -6.66 -26.23 -11.21
N ILE A 326 -5.80 -25.85 -10.27
CA ILE A 326 -4.44 -26.37 -10.16
C ILE A 326 -4.37 -27.19 -8.87
N PRO A 327 -4.04 -28.50 -8.92
CA PRO A 327 -3.99 -29.37 -7.74
C PRO A 327 -3.23 -28.72 -6.57
N ASP A 328 -3.84 -28.83 -5.40
CA ASP A 328 -3.65 -27.86 -4.33
C ASP A 328 -3.12 -28.41 -3.01
N TYR A 329 -2.85 -27.43 -2.15
CA TYR A 329 -2.57 -27.55 -0.73
C TYR A 329 -3.85 -27.25 0.06
N SER A 330 -3.97 -27.69 1.30
CA SER A 330 -5.10 -27.35 2.17
C SER A 330 -4.66 -26.78 3.50
N LEU A 331 -5.46 -25.88 4.05
CA LEU A 331 -5.37 -25.46 5.45
C LEU A 331 -6.03 -26.52 6.32
N ALA A 332 -5.39 -26.90 7.43
CA ALA A 332 -5.90 -27.93 8.33
C ALA A 332 -6.16 -27.40 9.75
N SER A 333 -7.22 -27.93 10.37
CA SER A 333 -7.65 -27.75 11.77
C SER A 333 -7.51 -26.32 12.33
N PRO A 334 -8.59 -25.51 12.36
CA PRO A 334 -9.91 -25.72 11.74
C PRO A 334 -9.93 -25.50 10.22
N GLY A 335 -8.82 -25.06 9.62
CA GLY A 335 -8.67 -24.96 8.17
C GLY A 335 -9.43 -23.79 7.52
N ILE A 336 -9.59 -22.68 8.24
CA ILE A 336 -10.33 -21.50 7.76
C ILE A 336 -9.34 -20.42 7.33
N GLY A 337 -9.38 -20.01 6.06
CA GLY A 337 -8.63 -18.85 5.56
C GLY A 337 -9.45 -17.56 5.65
N TYR A 338 -8.82 -16.44 6.05
CA TYR A 338 -9.46 -15.12 6.14
C TYR A 338 -8.93 -14.11 5.13
N GLN A 339 -7.61 -13.85 5.09
CA GLN A 339 -7.02 -12.92 4.12
C GLN A 339 -5.82 -13.53 3.38
N VAL A 340 -5.73 -13.29 2.08
CA VAL A 340 -4.55 -13.61 1.26
C VAL A 340 -4.00 -12.33 0.63
N VAL A 341 -2.68 -12.16 0.66
CA VAL A 341 -1.98 -11.04 0.02
C VAL A 341 -0.79 -11.56 -0.77
N ALA A 342 -0.53 -10.98 -1.93
CA ALA A 342 0.63 -11.27 -2.76
C ALA A 342 1.57 -10.06 -2.76
N GLN A 343 2.87 -10.29 -2.57
CA GLN A 343 3.90 -9.26 -2.56
C GLN A 343 5.20 -9.83 -3.08
N ASP A 344 5.75 -9.22 -4.13
CA ASP A 344 7.02 -9.61 -4.77
C ASP A 344 7.13 -11.11 -5.10
N GLY A 345 6.08 -11.65 -5.74
CA GLY A 345 5.98 -13.07 -6.11
C GLY A 345 5.63 -14.02 -4.94
N MET A 346 5.78 -13.57 -3.70
CA MET A 346 5.41 -14.32 -2.50
C MET A 346 3.92 -14.18 -2.22
N VAL A 347 3.31 -15.23 -1.65
CA VAL A 347 1.91 -15.18 -1.21
C VAL A 347 1.84 -15.49 0.28
N TYR A 348 1.08 -14.69 1.01
CA TYR A 348 0.84 -14.87 2.43
C TYR A 348 -0.64 -15.13 2.67
N VAL A 349 -0.95 -16.16 3.43
CA VAL A 349 -2.32 -16.54 3.80
C VAL A 349 -2.44 -16.46 5.31
N SER A 350 -3.52 -15.84 5.78
CA SER A 350 -3.91 -15.85 7.19
C SER A 350 -5.23 -16.53 7.41
N GLY A 351 -5.49 -16.92 8.66
CA GLY A 351 -6.69 -17.67 8.99
C GLY A 351 -6.77 -18.10 10.44
N SER A 352 -7.56 -19.13 10.67
CA SER A 352 -7.49 -19.99 11.85
C SER A 352 -7.20 -21.41 11.34
N PHE A 353 -5.96 -21.85 11.53
CA PHE A 353 -5.46 -23.17 11.13
C PHE A 353 -4.16 -23.47 11.88
N ASP A 354 -3.84 -24.75 12.08
CA ASP A 354 -2.63 -25.21 12.78
C ASP A 354 -1.61 -25.90 11.86
N SER A 355 -2.00 -26.16 10.61
CA SER A 355 -1.14 -26.82 9.64
C SER A 355 -1.54 -26.57 8.18
N ILE A 356 -0.59 -26.77 7.27
CA ILE A 356 -0.82 -26.91 5.83
C ILE A 356 -0.55 -28.35 5.43
N ILE A 357 -1.46 -28.93 4.65
CA ILE A 357 -1.27 -30.22 4.01
C ILE A 357 -0.95 -29.99 2.53
N ASN A 358 0.12 -30.63 2.04
CA ASN A 358 0.48 -30.57 0.63
C ASN A 358 -0.32 -31.55 -0.23
N GLY A 359 -0.25 -31.41 -1.56
CA GLY A 359 -0.91 -32.33 -2.49
C GLY A 359 -0.42 -33.78 -2.40
N SER A 360 0.72 -34.04 -1.75
CA SER A 360 1.22 -35.39 -1.44
C SER A 360 0.74 -35.94 -0.08
N GLY A 361 -0.05 -35.16 0.68
CA GLY A 361 -0.56 -35.52 2.00
C GLY A 361 0.38 -35.23 3.18
N SER A 362 1.58 -34.68 2.95
CA SER A 362 2.48 -34.28 4.05
C SER A 362 1.98 -33.00 4.73
N SER A 363 2.06 -32.97 6.07
CA SER A 363 1.64 -31.84 6.89
C SER A 363 2.84 -30.99 7.35
N ILE A 364 2.68 -29.67 7.29
CA ILE A 364 3.60 -28.65 7.79
C ILE A 364 2.88 -27.91 8.93
N SER A 365 3.41 -27.97 10.15
CA SER A 365 2.85 -27.20 11.27
C SER A 365 3.03 -25.70 11.04
N ALA A 366 1.93 -24.95 11.08
CA ALA A 366 1.91 -23.51 10.87
C ALA A 366 0.67 -22.92 11.51
N TYR A 367 0.85 -21.95 12.40
CA TYR A 367 -0.27 -21.37 13.16
C TYR A 367 -0.73 -20.06 12.54
N SER A 368 -1.92 -20.08 11.95
CA SER A 368 -2.71 -18.93 11.46
C SER A 368 -2.07 -18.03 10.41
N ILE A 369 -0.81 -18.26 10.02
CA ILE A 369 -0.11 -17.51 8.97
C ILE A 369 0.96 -18.36 8.28
N VAL A 370 0.98 -18.31 6.95
CA VAL A 370 1.84 -19.13 6.07
C VAL A 370 2.27 -18.35 4.83
N ARG A 371 3.42 -18.72 4.27
CA ARG A 371 4.03 -18.12 3.08
C ARG A 371 4.27 -19.15 2.00
N TRP A 372 3.89 -18.82 0.77
CA TRP A 372 4.26 -19.54 -0.45
C TRP A 372 5.34 -18.78 -1.22
N ASP A 373 6.36 -19.49 -1.68
CA ASP A 373 7.54 -18.91 -2.34
C ASP A 373 7.57 -19.02 -3.87
N GLY A 374 6.46 -19.47 -4.48
CA GLY A 374 6.41 -19.85 -5.89
C GLY A 374 6.42 -21.36 -6.10
N THR A 375 6.86 -22.13 -5.12
CA THR A 375 6.97 -23.59 -5.20
C THR A 375 6.34 -24.30 -4.00
N SER A 376 6.63 -23.82 -2.79
CA SER A 376 6.35 -24.53 -1.54
C SER A 376 5.78 -23.59 -0.48
N TRP A 377 4.99 -24.14 0.44
CA TRP A 377 4.51 -23.43 1.62
C TRP A 377 5.48 -23.58 2.79
N SER A 378 5.54 -22.55 3.63
CA SER A 378 6.34 -22.48 4.85
C SER A 378 5.62 -21.69 5.94
N ALA A 379 5.87 -22.05 7.20
CA ALA A 379 5.39 -21.27 8.34
C ALA A 379 6.22 -20.00 8.54
N LEU A 380 5.60 -18.94 9.10
CA LEU A 380 6.34 -17.74 9.54
C LEU A 380 6.75 -17.87 11.01
N GLY A 381 7.92 -18.46 11.23
CA GLY A 381 8.42 -18.73 12.58
C GLY A 381 7.45 -19.63 13.37
N ALA A 382 7.16 -19.24 14.61
CA ALA A 382 6.20 -19.98 15.46
C ALA A 382 4.71 -19.68 15.16
N GLY A 383 4.42 -18.81 14.18
CA GLY A 383 3.07 -18.40 13.79
C GLY A 383 2.40 -17.44 14.80
N ILE A 384 1.07 -17.32 14.67
CA ILE A 384 0.20 -16.45 15.49
C ILE A 384 -0.83 -17.33 16.22
N LYS A 385 -0.97 -17.13 17.53
CA LYS A 385 -1.71 -18.03 18.43
C LYS A 385 -2.57 -17.26 19.43
N TRP A 386 -3.48 -18.01 20.06
CA TRP A 386 -4.22 -17.59 21.24
C TRP A 386 -3.79 -18.46 22.43
N ALA A 387 -2.97 -17.91 23.31
CA ALA A 387 -2.39 -18.56 24.49
C ALA A 387 -3.18 -18.31 25.79
N ALA A 388 -3.99 -17.24 25.88
CA ALA A 388 -4.78 -16.88 27.06
C ALA A 388 -5.89 -17.88 27.41
N SER A 389 -6.10 -18.91 26.60
CA SER A 389 -7.12 -19.94 26.83
C SER A 389 -6.70 -21.02 27.83
N GLY A 390 -5.43 -21.03 28.29
CA GLY A 390 -4.90 -22.11 29.12
C GLY A 390 -4.69 -23.42 28.36
N TYR A 391 -4.91 -23.42 27.04
CA TYR A 391 -4.57 -24.49 26.11
C TYR A 391 -3.31 -24.09 25.34
N ASP A 392 -2.26 -24.90 25.43
CA ASP A 392 -1.05 -24.67 24.65
C ASP A 392 -1.37 -24.77 23.14
N ASN A 393 -1.01 -23.73 22.38
CA ASN A 393 -0.97 -23.72 20.91
C ASN A 393 -2.31 -23.70 20.15
N TYR A 394 -3.34 -22.98 20.60
CA TYR A 394 -4.52 -22.75 19.77
C TYR A 394 -4.26 -21.72 18.64
N PRO A 395 -4.73 -21.93 17.40
CA PRO A 395 -4.56 -20.96 16.32
C PRO A 395 -5.30 -19.65 16.63
N GLY A 396 -4.63 -18.52 16.41
CA GLY A 396 -5.27 -17.20 16.49
C GLY A 396 -6.25 -16.96 15.35
N PHE A 397 -7.10 -15.94 15.47
CA PHE A 397 -7.99 -15.50 14.39
C PHE A 397 -7.37 -14.30 13.68
N VAL A 398 -6.54 -14.57 12.66
CA VAL A 398 -5.87 -13.50 11.89
C VAL A 398 -6.76 -13.11 10.71
N THR A 399 -7.61 -12.12 10.93
CA THR A 399 -8.70 -11.73 10.02
C THR A 399 -8.27 -10.82 8.88
N THR A 400 -7.12 -10.15 9.00
CA THR A 400 -6.61 -9.27 7.95
C THR A 400 -5.09 -9.30 7.85
N LEU A 401 -4.60 -9.14 6.63
CA LEU A 401 -3.20 -9.03 6.26
C LEU A 401 -3.00 -7.81 5.38
N ALA A 402 -1.86 -7.15 5.57
CA ALA A 402 -1.29 -6.23 4.62
C ALA A 402 0.17 -6.60 4.38
N ALA A 403 0.71 -6.37 3.20
CA ALA A 403 2.11 -6.62 2.91
C ALA A 403 2.68 -5.53 2.02
N ASP A 404 3.94 -5.20 2.24
CA ASP A 404 4.77 -4.41 1.33
C ASP A 404 6.16 -5.04 1.24
N GLN A 405 7.09 -4.36 0.58
CA GLN A 405 8.46 -4.84 0.44
C GLN A 405 9.24 -4.92 1.75
N TYR A 406 8.73 -4.41 2.88
CA TYR A 406 9.44 -4.35 4.15
C TYR A 406 8.87 -5.30 5.19
N ALA A 407 7.55 -5.49 5.22
CA ALA A 407 6.92 -6.33 6.21
C ALA A 407 5.57 -6.90 5.76
N VAL A 408 5.16 -7.97 6.45
CA VAL A 408 3.80 -8.47 6.46
C VAL A 408 3.17 -8.12 7.79
N TYR A 409 2.05 -7.40 7.74
CA TYR A 409 1.28 -6.95 8.90
C TYR A 409 0.08 -7.87 9.07
N ALA A 410 -0.16 -8.30 10.30
CA ALA A 410 -1.24 -9.21 10.65
C ALA A 410 -2.11 -8.58 11.74
N GLY A 411 -3.42 -8.51 11.50
CA GLY A 411 -4.41 -8.02 12.44
C GLY A 411 -5.52 -9.04 12.68
N GLY A 412 -6.17 -8.96 13.85
CA GLY A 412 -7.20 -9.90 14.26
C GLY A 412 -7.23 -10.11 15.77
N VAL A 413 -7.70 -11.28 16.18
CA VAL A 413 -7.84 -11.65 17.60
C VAL A 413 -6.84 -12.76 17.94
N PHE A 414 -5.81 -12.39 18.69
CA PHE A 414 -4.69 -13.23 19.11
C PHE A 414 -3.92 -12.49 20.21
N ASP A 415 -3.11 -13.21 20.98
CA ASP A 415 -2.31 -12.64 22.08
C ASP A 415 -0.83 -13.04 22.00
N THR A 416 -0.46 -13.82 20.97
CA THR A 416 0.89 -14.33 20.78
C THR A 416 1.27 -14.32 19.32
N ALA A 417 2.44 -13.78 18.98
CA ALA A 417 3.04 -13.88 17.65
C ALA A 417 4.54 -14.19 17.78
N GLY A 418 5.03 -15.17 17.01
CA GLY A 418 6.44 -15.57 17.09
C GLY A 418 6.87 -16.14 18.44
N GLY A 419 5.92 -16.58 19.27
CA GLY A 419 6.17 -17.00 20.65
C GLY A 419 6.34 -15.84 21.65
N GLN A 420 6.08 -14.60 21.23
CA GLN A 420 6.08 -13.41 22.09
C GLN A 420 4.63 -12.99 22.39
N SER A 421 4.37 -12.57 23.63
CA SER A 421 3.08 -12.00 24.02
C SER A 421 2.86 -10.65 23.34
N CYS A 422 1.63 -10.37 22.91
CA CYS A 422 1.21 -9.10 22.35
C CYS A 422 -0.19 -8.71 22.84
N ASP A 423 -0.55 -7.44 22.71
CA ASP A 423 -1.87 -6.96 23.12
C ASP A 423 -2.94 -7.45 22.13
N ASN A 424 -4.01 -8.04 22.68
CA ASN A 424 -5.10 -8.57 21.87
C ASN A 424 -5.81 -7.47 21.08
N GLY A 425 -6.07 -7.71 19.79
CA GLY A 425 -6.71 -6.75 18.89
C GLY A 425 -5.75 -5.72 18.29
N THR A 426 -4.44 -5.84 18.52
CA THR A 426 -3.43 -4.97 17.90
C THR A 426 -2.77 -5.67 16.70
N PRO A 427 -2.45 -4.95 15.62
CA PRO A 427 -1.69 -5.54 14.53
C PRO A 427 -0.23 -5.70 14.93
N VAL A 428 0.37 -6.80 14.49
CA VAL A 428 1.80 -7.12 14.62
C VAL A 428 2.42 -7.21 13.22
N ARG A 429 3.75 -7.22 13.13
CA ARG A 429 4.41 -7.35 11.82
C ARG A 429 5.56 -8.35 11.80
N TRP A 430 5.63 -9.08 10.70
CA TRP A 430 6.79 -9.90 10.31
C TRP A 430 7.67 -9.09 9.37
N VAL A 431 8.86 -8.72 9.84
CA VAL A 431 9.84 -7.94 9.09
C VAL A 431 10.50 -8.84 8.04
N LEU A 432 10.38 -8.45 6.77
CA LEU A 432 11.04 -9.10 5.63
C LEU A 432 12.44 -8.53 5.41
N GLN A 433 12.54 -7.21 5.55
CA GLN A 433 13.79 -6.45 5.52
C GLN A 433 13.57 -5.13 6.26
N GLU A 434 14.66 -4.48 6.69
CA GLU A 434 14.53 -3.15 7.30
C GLU A 434 13.96 -2.16 6.28
N ASN A 435 13.08 -1.29 6.77
CA ASN A 435 12.57 -0.18 5.98
C ASN A 435 13.67 0.89 5.85
N PRO A 436 14.23 1.15 4.65
CA PRO A 436 15.23 2.18 4.40
C PRO A 436 14.62 3.59 4.51
N VAL A 437 13.28 3.71 4.58
CA VAL A 437 12.61 4.90 5.16
C VAL A 437 12.78 4.80 6.66
N LEU A 438 14.02 5.06 7.05
CA LEU A 438 14.39 5.40 8.40
C LEU A 438 13.66 6.68 8.78
N CYS A 439 13.09 6.70 9.98
CA CYS A 439 12.47 7.87 10.57
C CYS A 439 13.46 9.03 10.60
N GLY A 440 13.48 9.81 9.53
CA GLY A 440 14.24 11.02 9.44
C GLY A 440 13.75 11.88 10.58
N GLY A 441 14.66 12.23 11.49
CA GLY A 441 14.41 13.28 12.45
C GLY A 441 13.96 14.57 11.75
N PRO A 442 13.71 15.64 12.51
CA PRO A 442 13.12 16.85 11.96
C PRO A 442 13.93 17.36 10.75
N LEU A 443 13.21 17.82 9.71
CA LEU A 443 13.79 18.21 8.43
C LEU A 443 14.56 19.52 8.59
N LEU A 444 15.58 19.75 7.75
CA LEU A 444 16.09 21.11 7.58
C LEU A 444 15.38 21.77 6.41
N ASN A 445 14.53 22.75 6.69
CA ASN A 445 13.78 23.49 5.69
C ASN A 445 14.33 24.91 5.58
N ILE A 446 14.63 25.38 4.37
CA ILE A 446 15.15 26.74 4.11
C ILE A 446 14.28 27.39 3.04
N ASN A 447 13.79 28.60 3.34
CA ASN A 447 13.09 29.48 2.41
C ASN A 447 14.06 30.59 1.99
N PHE A 448 14.47 30.61 0.72
CA PHE A 448 15.50 31.52 0.22
C PHE A 448 15.00 32.93 -0.09
N ALA A 449 13.69 33.12 -0.25
CA ALA A 449 13.09 34.42 -0.58
C ALA A 449 12.04 34.83 0.46
N ALA A 450 12.27 34.49 1.72
CA ALA A 450 11.30 34.66 2.79
C ALA A 450 10.81 36.12 2.89
N ALA A 451 9.50 36.32 2.72
CA ALA A 451 8.80 37.55 3.14
C ALA A 451 8.91 37.73 4.66
N ASP A 452 8.50 38.87 5.21
CA ASP A 452 8.66 39.26 6.64
C ASP A 452 8.23 38.20 7.69
N ALA A 453 7.46 37.18 7.30
CA ALA A 453 7.12 36.03 8.13
C ALA A 453 7.74 34.72 7.59
N ASP A 454 8.15 33.82 8.50
CA ASP A 454 8.63 32.50 8.11
C ASP A 454 7.46 31.62 7.64
N LYS A 455 7.67 30.88 6.55
CA LYS A 455 6.75 29.83 6.07
C LYS A 455 6.58 28.76 7.15
N VAL A 456 5.37 28.22 7.26
CA VAL A 456 5.08 27.02 8.06
C VAL A 456 4.38 25.95 7.23
N GLY A 457 4.55 24.70 7.63
CA GLY A 457 3.85 23.55 7.05
C GLY A 457 4.56 22.94 5.84
N PHE A 458 3.85 22.02 5.19
CA PHE A 458 4.40 21.10 4.18
C PHE A 458 5.02 21.80 2.96
N ALA A 459 5.95 21.08 2.29
CA ALA A 459 6.29 21.24 0.87
C ALA A 459 6.32 19.84 0.21
N ALA A 460 7.27 19.53 -0.69
CA ALA A 460 7.34 18.21 -1.32
C ALA A 460 7.60 17.08 -0.33
N VAL A 461 8.33 17.38 0.75
CA VAL A 461 8.37 16.56 1.96
C VAL A 461 7.92 17.39 3.15
N GLY A 462 7.43 16.74 4.20
CA GLY A 462 7.03 17.44 5.41
C GLY A 462 6.36 16.54 6.45
N LEU A 463 6.58 16.87 7.70
CA LEU A 463 6.19 16.08 8.86
C LEU A 463 4.89 16.59 9.47
N SER A 464 4.71 17.91 9.58
CA SER A 464 3.47 18.52 10.09
C SER A 464 3.04 19.80 9.36
N THR A 465 1.80 20.24 9.63
CA THR A 465 1.31 21.57 9.24
C THR A 465 2.05 22.71 9.94
N SER A 466 2.84 22.39 10.97
CA SER A 466 3.67 23.31 11.74
C SER A 466 5.16 23.22 11.41
N ASP A 467 5.55 22.49 10.36
CA ASP A 467 6.94 22.39 9.92
C ASP A 467 7.56 23.78 9.79
N PHE A 468 8.58 24.06 10.59
CA PHE A 468 9.29 25.33 10.60
C PHE A 468 10.16 25.47 9.34
N TRP A 469 10.17 26.65 8.72
CA TRP A 469 11.08 26.99 7.63
C TRP A 469 12.01 28.12 8.05
N ASN A 470 13.31 27.91 7.89
CA ASN A 470 14.29 28.95 8.13
C ASN A 470 14.24 29.98 7.01
N GLY A 471 13.82 31.21 7.30
CA GLY A 471 13.89 32.31 6.34
C GLY A 471 15.32 32.82 6.15
N TYR A 472 15.82 32.74 4.92
CA TYR A 472 17.02 33.46 4.50
C TYR A 472 16.62 34.88 4.07
N ARG A 473 17.17 35.89 4.75
CA ARG A 473 16.73 37.29 4.67
C ARG A 473 17.91 38.21 4.38
N ALA A 474 18.42 38.16 3.15
CA ALA A 474 19.58 38.96 2.75
C ALA A 474 19.37 39.66 1.38
N PRO A 475 18.29 40.44 1.20
CA PRO A 475 18.06 41.15 -0.04
C PRO A 475 19.18 42.17 -0.31
N ASN A 476 19.61 42.30 -1.56
CA ASN A 476 20.69 43.18 -2.00
C ASN A 476 22.09 42.86 -1.41
N ILE A 477 22.26 41.69 -0.79
CA ILE A 477 23.53 41.22 -0.26
C ILE A 477 24.00 40.04 -1.12
N SER A 478 25.13 40.20 -1.80
CA SER A 478 25.64 39.17 -2.72
C SER A 478 26.14 37.91 -1.99
N SER A 479 26.61 38.02 -0.75
CA SER A 479 27.06 36.90 0.05
C SER A 479 26.64 37.08 1.50
N ALA A 480 25.87 36.12 2.04
CA ALA A 480 25.45 36.12 3.43
C ALA A 480 25.43 34.70 4.01
N ALA A 481 25.63 34.63 5.32
CA ALA A 481 25.58 33.38 6.08
C ALA A 481 24.52 33.48 7.19
N VAL A 482 23.77 32.40 7.37
CA VAL A 482 22.85 32.20 8.49
C VAL A 482 23.33 30.98 9.26
N THR A 483 23.59 31.16 10.55
CA THR A 483 24.05 30.11 11.45
C THR A 483 22.94 29.66 12.39
N ASN A 484 23.08 28.47 12.97
CA ASN A 484 22.14 27.93 13.96
C ASN A 484 20.71 27.85 13.44
N LEU A 485 20.57 27.31 12.22
CA LEU A 485 19.25 27.02 11.64
C LEU A 485 18.46 26.12 12.59
N LYS A 486 17.14 26.18 12.53
CA LYS A 486 16.24 25.29 13.26
C LYS A 486 15.82 24.11 12.41
N TRP A 487 15.57 22.98 13.06
CA TRP A 487 14.90 21.88 12.42
C TRP A 487 13.39 22.15 12.27
N SER A 488 12.68 21.32 11.49
CA SER A 488 11.26 21.51 11.17
C SER A 488 10.33 21.42 12.39
N ASP A 489 10.77 20.82 13.49
CA ASP A 489 10.06 20.82 14.78
C ASP A 489 10.35 22.08 15.63
N GLY A 490 11.17 23.01 15.13
CA GLY A 490 11.57 24.24 15.79
C GLY A 490 12.77 24.09 16.74
N SER A 491 13.31 22.89 16.93
CA SER A 491 14.50 22.65 17.75
C SER A 491 15.76 23.26 17.12
N SER A 492 16.70 23.69 17.95
CA SER A 492 17.96 24.29 17.49
C SER A 492 18.88 23.26 16.82
N SER A 493 19.56 23.68 15.75
CA SER A 493 20.66 22.91 15.14
C SER A 493 21.96 23.72 15.16
N THR A 494 23.08 23.05 14.88
CA THR A 494 24.37 23.70 14.60
C THR A 494 24.57 24.00 13.11
N VAL A 495 23.59 23.66 12.27
CA VAL A 495 23.69 23.79 10.81
C VAL A 495 23.72 25.25 10.42
N GLY A 496 24.61 25.59 9.50
CA GLY A 496 24.66 26.90 8.85
C GLY A 496 24.43 26.78 7.35
N VAL A 497 23.93 27.86 6.75
CA VAL A 497 23.87 28.03 5.31
C VAL A 497 24.60 29.31 4.92
N THR A 498 25.47 29.22 3.92
CA THR A 498 26.07 30.39 3.25
C THR A 498 25.58 30.42 1.82
N VAL A 499 25.05 31.55 1.38
CA VAL A 499 24.59 31.76 0.01
C VAL A 499 25.47 32.81 -0.62
N ASN A 500 26.08 32.47 -1.75
CA ASN A 500 26.95 33.35 -2.52
C ASN A 500 26.34 33.66 -3.89
N ASN A 501 26.55 34.88 -4.33
CA ASN A 501 26.09 35.44 -5.60
C ASN A 501 24.55 35.48 -5.77
N ALA A 502 23.80 35.87 -4.74
CA ALA A 502 22.33 35.91 -4.79
C ALA A 502 21.72 37.19 -4.20
N ALA A 503 22.19 38.36 -4.65
CA ALA A 503 21.71 39.66 -4.16
C ALA A 503 20.28 40.00 -4.64
N GLY A 504 19.83 39.43 -5.76
CA GLY A 504 18.52 39.69 -6.32
C GLY A 504 17.44 38.87 -5.63
N GLN A 505 16.26 39.46 -5.48
CA GLN A 505 15.04 38.78 -5.00
C GLN A 505 13.85 39.24 -5.84
N TRP A 506 12.93 38.34 -6.16
CA TRP A 506 11.70 38.65 -6.88
C TRP A 506 10.57 37.70 -6.47
N GLY A 507 9.33 38.08 -6.77
CA GLY A 507 8.13 37.32 -6.42
C GLY A 507 7.63 36.40 -7.52
N ASN A 508 6.98 35.31 -7.13
CA ASN A 508 6.21 34.41 -7.96
C ASN A 508 4.71 34.53 -7.62
N PRO A 509 3.81 34.50 -8.60
CA PRO A 509 2.36 34.47 -8.40
C PRO A 509 1.84 33.11 -7.89
N VAL A 510 2.41 32.58 -6.81
CA VAL A 510 1.98 31.33 -6.14
C VAL A 510 1.67 31.61 -4.68
N SER A 511 0.76 30.83 -4.09
CA SER A 511 0.29 31.07 -2.72
C SER A 511 1.15 30.41 -1.63
N ASP A 512 2.05 29.49 -2.00
CA ASP A 512 2.93 28.84 -1.02
C ASP A 512 4.07 29.78 -0.63
N GLY A 513 4.16 30.14 0.65
CA GLY A 513 5.12 31.13 1.15
C GLY A 513 6.61 30.74 1.05
N MET A 514 6.97 29.52 0.63
CA MET A 514 8.34 29.19 0.25
C MET A 514 8.60 29.37 -1.24
N TYR A 515 7.56 29.27 -2.07
CA TYR A 515 7.66 29.28 -3.53
C TYR A 515 7.20 30.59 -4.16
N ASP A 516 6.56 31.46 -3.37
CA ASP A 516 6.07 32.81 -3.70
C ASP A 516 7.18 33.84 -3.95
N GLY A 517 8.44 33.45 -3.76
CA GLY A 517 9.60 34.23 -4.16
C GLY A 517 10.80 33.36 -4.48
N TYR A 518 11.77 33.96 -5.15
CA TYR A 518 13.08 33.37 -5.44
C TYR A 518 14.20 34.40 -5.30
N ILE A 519 15.41 33.92 -5.08
CA ILE A 519 16.63 34.73 -5.17
C ILE A 519 17.41 34.40 -6.44
N TYR A 520 18.16 35.39 -6.95
CA TYR A 520 18.89 35.31 -8.21
C TYR A 520 20.17 36.17 -8.20
N PRO A 521 21.17 35.85 -9.05
CA PRO A 521 22.35 36.68 -9.24
C PRO A 521 22.05 37.89 -10.14
N GLN A 522 22.47 39.09 -9.73
CA GLN A 522 22.39 40.28 -10.59
C GLN A 522 23.37 40.24 -11.77
N ASN A 523 24.42 39.43 -11.68
CA ASN A 523 25.43 39.25 -12.73
C ASN A 523 25.16 38.05 -13.66
N SER A 524 24.00 37.39 -13.55
CA SER A 524 23.67 36.17 -14.32
C SER A 524 24.64 35.00 -14.11
N GLY A 525 25.40 35.00 -13.01
CA GLY A 525 26.34 33.93 -12.66
C GLY A 525 25.66 32.73 -11.98
N THR A 526 26.48 31.84 -11.43
CA THR A 526 26.03 30.73 -10.58
C THR A 526 25.77 31.21 -9.15
N ILE A 527 24.70 30.75 -8.51
CA ILE A 527 24.53 30.87 -7.05
C ILE A 527 25.20 29.65 -6.41
N THR A 528 25.93 29.85 -5.32
CA THR A 528 26.49 28.73 -4.54
C THR A 528 25.88 28.73 -3.15
N VAL A 529 25.13 27.68 -2.83
CA VAL A 529 24.57 27.43 -1.49
C VAL A 529 25.44 26.40 -0.80
N THR A 530 26.03 26.76 0.34
CA THR A 530 26.91 25.89 1.13
C THR A 530 26.28 25.61 2.47
N LEU A 531 25.98 24.33 2.74
CA LEU A 531 25.54 23.87 4.06
C LEU A 531 26.76 23.40 4.87
N THR A 532 26.88 23.88 6.09
CA THR A 532 27.94 23.52 7.03
C THR A 532 27.37 22.92 8.30
N ASN A 533 28.18 22.09 8.99
CA ASN A 533 27.81 21.45 10.26
C ASN A 533 26.54 20.56 10.19
N LEU A 534 26.13 20.13 9.00
CA LEU A 534 25.09 19.12 8.86
C LEU A 534 25.58 17.83 9.54
N PRO A 535 24.79 17.20 10.45
CA PRO A 535 25.23 16.01 11.17
C PRO A 535 25.66 14.89 10.22
N THR A 536 26.61 14.07 10.65
CA THR A 536 27.05 12.92 9.85
C THR A 536 25.88 11.97 9.57
N GLY A 537 25.68 11.59 8.32
CA GLY A 537 24.58 10.72 7.92
C GLY A 537 24.41 10.67 6.41
N THR A 538 23.39 9.97 5.94
CA THR A 538 23.01 9.97 4.53
C THR A 538 21.76 10.83 4.39
N TYR A 539 21.63 11.62 3.33
CA TYR A 539 20.55 12.59 3.19
C TYR A 539 19.91 12.58 1.80
N ASP A 540 18.67 13.03 1.74
CA ASP A 540 17.99 13.45 0.52
C ASP A 540 17.84 14.98 0.51
N PHE A 541 18.18 15.59 -0.61
CA PHE A 541 18.07 17.03 -0.84
C PHE A 541 16.98 17.30 -1.89
N TYR A 542 16.03 18.16 -1.54
CA TYR A 542 14.93 18.60 -2.39
C TYR A 542 15.13 20.08 -2.68
N ALA A 543 15.67 20.40 -3.86
CA ALA A 543 15.97 21.78 -4.26
C ALA A 543 14.82 22.34 -5.10
N TYR A 544 14.25 23.46 -4.68
CA TYR A 544 13.09 24.10 -5.28
C TYR A 544 13.53 25.31 -6.10
N GLY A 545 13.08 25.42 -7.35
CA GLY A 545 13.55 26.49 -8.24
C GLY A 545 12.64 26.76 -9.41
N HIS A 546 12.07 27.95 -9.47
CA HIS A 546 11.46 28.52 -10.67
C HIS A 546 11.29 30.03 -10.51
N GLY A 547 11.52 30.78 -11.59
CA GLY A 547 11.28 32.22 -11.66
C GLY A 547 9.83 32.57 -12.03
N ALA A 548 9.56 33.85 -12.25
CA ALA A 548 8.21 34.35 -12.52
C ALA A 548 7.75 34.07 -13.97
N ALA A 549 8.69 33.80 -14.88
CA ALA A 549 8.40 33.44 -16.27
C ALA A 549 8.50 31.91 -16.46
N ASN A 550 7.67 31.36 -17.36
CA ASN A 550 7.53 29.92 -17.63
C ASN A 550 8.82 29.21 -18.08
N ASP A 551 9.83 29.99 -18.46
CA ASP A 551 11.10 29.51 -18.99
C ASP A 551 12.25 29.65 -17.99
N GLN A 552 12.02 30.27 -16.83
CA GLN A 552 13.01 30.48 -15.77
C GLN A 552 13.12 29.26 -14.84
N ASN A 553 13.67 28.17 -15.36
CA ASN A 553 13.87 26.94 -14.60
C ASN A 553 15.08 27.01 -13.66
N GLY A 554 14.96 26.33 -12.52
CA GLY A 554 16.06 26.06 -11.60
C GLY A 554 16.91 24.88 -12.08
N ILE A 555 18.21 25.12 -12.31
CA ILE A 555 19.18 24.08 -12.66
C ILE A 555 20.13 23.90 -11.49
N PHE A 556 20.23 22.68 -10.97
CA PHE A 556 20.91 22.37 -9.74
C PHE A 556 21.97 21.30 -9.94
N ASN A 557 23.13 21.52 -9.33
CA ASN A 557 24.18 20.51 -9.19
C ASN A 557 24.56 20.38 -7.72
N LEU A 558 24.66 19.15 -7.21
CA LEU A 558 24.97 18.89 -5.81
C LEU A 558 26.33 18.20 -5.67
N VAL A 559 27.17 18.73 -4.80
CA VAL A 559 28.47 18.16 -4.45
C VAL A 559 28.52 17.92 -2.93
N SER A 560 28.90 16.71 -2.52
CA SER A 560 29.17 16.36 -1.12
C SER A 560 30.42 15.51 -1.04
N ASN A 561 31.35 15.85 -0.13
CA ASN A 561 32.61 15.12 0.05
C ASN A 561 33.40 14.93 -1.26
N SER A 562 33.48 15.98 -2.09
CA SER A 562 34.08 15.96 -3.44
C SER A 562 33.42 15.01 -4.45
N ILE A 563 32.27 14.42 -4.12
CA ILE A 563 31.46 13.61 -5.04
C ILE A 563 30.38 14.49 -5.66
N ASP A 564 30.34 14.53 -6.99
CA ASP A 564 29.30 15.19 -7.78
C ASP A 564 28.12 14.22 -8.01
N TYR A 565 26.91 14.64 -7.63
CA TYR A 565 25.66 13.87 -7.76
C TYR A 565 24.89 14.19 -9.05
N GLY A 566 25.53 14.85 -10.01
CA GLY A 566 24.98 15.21 -11.30
C GLY A 566 24.22 16.54 -11.30
N THR A 567 23.71 16.91 -12.46
CA THR A 567 22.89 18.11 -12.66
C THR A 567 21.45 17.73 -12.94
N GLN A 568 20.50 18.37 -12.28
CA GLN A 568 19.06 18.20 -12.48
C GLN A 568 18.40 19.56 -12.72
N SER A 569 17.29 19.60 -13.46
CA SER A 569 16.54 20.82 -13.75
C SER A 569 15.08 20.66 -13.37
N THR A 570 14.47 21.75 -12.90
CA THR A 570 13.02 21.91 -12.86
C THR A 570 12.49 22.25 -14.26
N THR A 571 11.19 22.06 -14.47
CA THR A 571 10.40 22.00 -15.72
C THR A 571 11.04 21.48 -17.02
N ILE A 572 10.33 20.52 -17.61
CA ILE A 572 10.66 19.81 -18.85
C ILE A 572 9.85 20.46 -20.00
N VAL A 573 10.29 21.66 -20.41
CA VAL A 573 9.89 22.38 -21.64
C VAL A 573 8.42 22.82 -21.77
N GLY A 574 8.14 24.12 -21.54
CA GLY A 574 6.95 24.82 -22.05
C GLY A 574 5.65 24.68 -21.25
N SER A 575 5.70 24.14 -20.02
CA SER A 575 4.51 23.92 -19.20
C SER A 575 4.25 25.05 -18.20
N ALA A 576 2.99 25.48 -18.08
CA ALA A 576 2.52 26.33 -16.97
C ALA A 576 2.43 25.56 -15.63
N SER A 577 2.75 24.26 -15.58
CA SER A 577 2.57 23.44 -14.38
C SER A 577 3.46 23.82 -13.18
N TRP A 578 4.46 24.70 -13.36
CA TRP A 578 5.34 25.13 -12.27
C TRP A 578 4.58 25.83 -11.14
N HIS A 579 3.46 26.49 -11.43
CA HIS A 579 2.59 27.13 -10.43
C HIS A 579 1.47 26.21 -9.91
N SER A 580 1.59 24.89 -10.11
CA SER A 580 0.69 23.91 -9.50
C SER A 580 0.80 23.93 -7.98
N THR A 581 -0.31 23.69 -7.30
CA THR A 581 -0.36 23.46 -5.86
C THR A 581 0.15 22.06 -5.47
N LEU A 582 0.44 21.20 -6.45
CA LEU A 582 1.03 19.88 -6.26
C LEU A 582 2.55 19.92 -6.42
N TRP A 583 3.27 19.37 -5.45
CA TRP A 583 4.73 19.21 -5.53
C TRP A 583 5.12 18.01 -6.39
N ILE A 584 5.75 18.28 -7.53
CA ILE A 584 6.18 17.25 -8.48
C ILE A 584 7.69 17.38 -8.73
N ASN A 585 8.40 16.26 -8.61
CA ASN A 585 9.83 16.20 -8.92
C ASN A 585 10.04 16.46 -10.43
N GLY A 586 11.02 17.29 -10.78
CA GLY A 586 11.26 17.79 -12.13
C GLY A 586 10.30 18.89 -12.59
N GLN A 587 9.42 19.39 -11.72
CA GLN A 587 8.52 20.52 -12.01
C GLN A 587 8.82 21.70 -11.10
N GLN A 588 8.60 21.56 -9.79
CA GLN A 588 8.91 22.62 -8.82
C GLN A 588 10.21 22.39 -8.07
N TYR A 589 10.60 21.11 -7.93
CA TYR A 589 11.80 20.72 -7.23
C TYR A 589 12.51 19.59 -7.95
N VAL A 590 13.79 19.39 -7.63
CA VAL A 590 14.58 18.22 -8.01
C VAL A 590 15.09 17.50 -6.78
N ARG A 591 15.31 16.18 -6.86
CA ARG A 591 15.77 15.36 -5.73
C ARG A 591 17.15 14.77 -5.97
N PHE A 592 18.09 15.06 -5.06
CA PHE A 592 19.36 14.35 -4.95
C PHE A 592 19.28 13.39 -3.77
N GLY A 593 19.20 12.09 -4.07
CA GLY A 593 18.96 11.08 -3.06
C GLY A 593 20.23 10.33 -2.62
N GLY A 594 20.34 10.03 -1.34
CA GLY A 594 21.35 9.09 -0.83
C GLY A 594 22.75 9.69 -0.71
N VAL A 595 22.81 10.98 -0.37
CA VAL A 595 24.03 11.77 -0.30
C VAL A 595 24.68 11.60 1.07
N PRO A 596 25.80 10.87 1.21
CA PRO A 596 26.59 10.86 2.44
C PRO A 596 27.12 12.26 2.81
N VAL A 597 27.04 12.57 4.09
CA VAL A 597 27.56 13.77 4.75
C VAL A 597 28.48 13.32 5.86
N VAL A 598 29.71 13.80 5.82
CA VAL A 598 30.77 13.46 6.79
C VAL A 598 31.00 14.67 7.69
N SER A 599 31.30 14.43 8.97
CA SER A 599 31.57 15.50 9.94
C SER A 599 32.60 16.49 9.40
N GLY A 600 32.28 17.79 9.49
CA GLY A 600 33.15 18.89 9.07
C GLY A 600 33.22 19.12 7.56
N GLN A 601 32.59 18.30 6.72
CA GLN A 601 32.55 18.49 5.27
C GLN A 601 31.29 19.25 4.86
N PRO A 602 31.40 20.31 4.05
CA PRO A 602 30.23 21.02 3.55
C PRO A 602 29.50 20.23 2.46
N VAL A 603 28.21 20.49 2.33
CA VAL A 603 27.44 20.13 1.14
C VAL A 603 27.24 21.40 0.31
N VAL A 604 27.56 21.33 -0.97
CA VAL A 604 27.49 22.47 -1.89
C VAL A 604 26.42 22.19 -2.95
N LEU A 605 25.44 23.08 -3.03
CA LEU A 605 24.43 23.11 -4.09
C LEU A 605 24.73 24.31 -5.00
N ASN A 606 25.14 24.03 -6.22
CA ASN A 606 25.35 25.02 -7.27
C ASN A 606 24.03 25.21 -8.03
N VAL A 607 23.56 26.45 -8.12
CA VAL A 607 22.41 26.83 -8.95
C VAL A 607 22.94 27.50 -10.20
N LEU A 608 22.81 26.80 -11.33
CA LEU A 608 23.40 27.18 -12.61
C LEU A 608 22.42 28.08 -13.38
N PRO A 609 22.92 29.05 -14.18
CA PRO A 609 22.08 29.82 -15.07
C PRO A 609 21.47 28.92 -16.16
N ALA A 610 20.21 29.17 -16.52
CA ALA A 610 19.54 28.47 -17.61
C ALA A 610 20.20 28.78 -18.97
N ASN A 611 20.11 27.83 -19.90
CA ASN A 611 20.73 27.96 -21.23
C ASN A 611 20.08 29.08 -22.08
N ALA A 612 20.82 29.54 -23.09
CA ALA A 612 20.62 30.81 -23.79
C ALA A 612 19.26 31.03 -24.52
N ALA A 613 18.33 30.07 -24.48
CA ALA A 613 17.02 30.21 -25.10
C ALA A 613 15.94 30.80 -24.15
N TYR A 614 16.19 30.85 -22.83
CA TYR A 614 15.12 30.90 -21.82
C TYR A 614 15.37 31.77 -20.57
N GLY A 615 16.16 32.85 -20.69
CA GLY A 615 16.40 33.79 -19.59
C GLY A 615 17.59 33.41 -18.70
N HIS A 616 18.48 34.38 -18.48
CA HIS A 616 19.88 34.15 -18.12
C HIS A 616 20.20 33.87 -16.65
N ILE A 617 19.24 33.51 -15.79
CA ILE A 617 19.44 33.62 -14.35
C ILE A 617 19.29 32.29 -13.62
N ALA A 618 20.22 32.02 -12.70
CA ALA A 618 20.07 31.00 -11.69
C ALA A 618 18.97 31.42 -10.71
N VAL A 619 18.05 30.50 -10.37
CA VAL A 619 16.93 30.76 -9.47
C VAL A 619 16.77 29.66 -8.43
N ILE A 620 16.54 30.06 -7.17
CA ILE A 620 16.24 29.14 -6.07
C ILE A 620 15.19 29.75 -5.14
N ASN A 621 14.19 28.95 -4.78
CA ASN A 621 13.08 29.32 -3.91
C ASN A 621 13.27 28.73 -2.51
N GLY A 622 13.65 27.46 -2.44
CA GLY A 622 13.77 26.74 -1.18
C GLY A 622 14.62 25.48 -1.26
N LEU A 623 14.89 24.90 -0.09
CA LEU A 623 15.60 23.63 0.06
C LEU A 623 15.05 22.86 1.26
N GLN A 624 14.79 21.56 1.07
CA GLN A 624 14.57 20.63 2.19
C GLN A 624 15.66 19.57 2.21
N VAL A 625 16.12 19.25 3.42
CA VAL A 625 17.15 18.23 3.66
C VAL A 625 16.59 17.21 4.64
N ALA A 626 16.41 15.98 4.17
CA ALA A 626 15.86 14.87 4.95
C ALA A 626 16.96 13.85 5.26
N ARG A 627 17.19 13.54 6.54
CA ARG A 627 18.16 12.51 6.93
C ARG A 627 17.59 11.12 6.67
N ARG A 628 18.35 10.29 5.95
CA ARG A 628 18.24 8.83 6.00
C ARG A 628 19.08 8.36 7.18
N THR A 629 18.53 7.62 8.15
CA THR A 629 19.44 6.86 9.04
C THR A 629 19.95 5.61 8.31
N GLN A 630 20.96 4.93 8.84
CA GLN A 630 21.51 3.71 8.24
C GLN A 630 20.61 2.50 8.47
#